data_AF-A0A5M5C1Q5-F1
#
_entry.id   AF-A0A5M5C1Q5-F1
#
_cell.length_a   1.000
_cell.length_b   1.000
_cell.length_c   1.000
_cell.angle_alpha   90.00
_cell.angle_beta   90.00
_cell.angle_gamma   90.00
#
_symmetry.space_group_name_H-M   'P 1'
#
loop_
_entity.id
_entity.type
_entity.pdbx_description
1 polymer ?
#
loop_
_entity_poly.entity_id
_entity_poly.type
_entity_poly.pdbx_seq_one_letter_code
_entity_poly.pdbx_strand_id
1 'polypeptide(L)'
;GIICIGDVDNVQLNGECFLDWCKKKADEGKLPRMLAAVRLHPSVRPGCRQVNTTQVNRVDITSVSSIFAADLELRQQIRLLTQFLKENLPGYENCRVIGSGTTTGVRESRRVMGDYVIDADEMAEGCRFADVVVHKALFIVDIHNPDGAGQAEPTIQYCKPYDLPYRCFLPLGLEGLLVAGRCISGTHRAHASYRVMSICMAMGEAVGIAAAMSASQHCTPRALDVGELQKRLESLGVELFD
;
A
#
# COMPACT_ATOMS: atom_id res chain seq x y z
N GLY A 1 -4.67 -10.27 -24.84
CA GLY A 1 -4.86 -8.94 -24.23
C GLY A 1 -3.82 -8.73 -23.15
N ILE A 2 -3.39 -7.49 -22.92
CA ILE A 2 -2.36 -7.12 -21.94
C ILE A 2 -2.76 -7.55 -20.52
N ILE A 3 -1.80 -8.10 -19.77
CA ILE A 3 -1.93 -8.55 -18.39
C ILE A 3 -0.65 -8.17 -17.64
N CYS A 4 -0.76 -7.22 -16.71
CA CYS A 4 0.33 -6.72 -15.89
C CYS A 4 0.59 -7.62 -14.68
N ILE A 5 1.85 -7.98 -14.41
CA ILE A 5 2.23 -8.85 -13.28
C ILE A 5 3.17 -8.09 -12.35
N GLY A 6 2.75 -7.90 -11.10
CA GLY A 6 3.51 -7.18 -10.08
C GLY A 6 3.61 -5.67 -10.33
N ASP A 7 4.43 -4.99 -9.53
CA ASP A 7 4.57 -3.52 -9.56
C ASP A 7 5.70 -3.01 -10.48
N VAL A 8 6.61 -3.90 -10.92
CA VAL A 8 7.77 -3.61 -11.80
C VAL A 8 7.49 -4.01 -13.25
N ASP A 9 6.21 -4.06 -13.62
CA ASP A 9 5.69 -4.77 -14.79
C ASP A 9 6.38 -4.43 -16.13
N ASN A 10 6.97 -5.45 -16.78
CA ASN A 10 7.68 -5.36 -18.07
C ASN A 10 6.89 -5.99 -19.23
N VAL A 11 5.57 -6.05 -19.11
CA VAL A 11 4.71 -6.68 -20.12
C VAL A 11 4.82 -5.96 -21.45
N GLN A 12 4.91 -6.73 -22.54
CA GLN A 12 5.12 -6.19 -23.87
C GLN A 12 3.82 -6.06 -24.67
N LEU A 13 3.74 -4.98 -25.46
CA LEU A 13 2.77 -4.76 -26.51
C LEU A 13 3.54 -4.51 -27.82
N ASN A 14 3.42 -5.42 -28.79
CA ASN A 14 4.10 -5.32 -30.10
C ASN A 14 5.63 -5.09 -30.01
N GLY A 15 6.29 -5.71 -29.02
CA GLY A 15 7.74 -5.60 -28.82
C GLY A 15 8.21 -4.36 -28.04
N GLU A 16 7.29 -3.51 -27.58
CA GLU A 16 7.55 -2.37 -26.68
C GLU A 16 7.01 -2.68 -25.27
N CYS A 17 7.67 -2.18 -24.22
CA CYS A 17 7.11 -2.24 -22.87
C CYS A 17 5.77 -1.47 -22.82
N PHE A 18 4.75 -2.06 -22.24
CA PHE A 18 3.40 -1.48 -22.21
C PHE A 18 3.36 -0.12 -21.48
N LEU A 19 4.12 0.03 -20.41
CA LEU A 19 4.23 1.31 -19.70
C LEU A 19 4.92 2.39 -20.54
N ASP A 20 5.95 2.03 -21.31
CA ASP A 20 6.61 2.95 -22.24
C ASP A 20 5.68 3.35 -23.39
N TRP A 21 4.92 2.39 -23.92
CA TRP A 21 3.88 2.66 -24.92
C TRP A 21 2.80 3.62 -24.38
N CYS A 22 2.32 3.42 -23.14
CA CYS A 22 1.37 4.34 -22.49
C CYS A 22 1.95 5.74 -22.28
N LYS A 23 3.22 5.83 -21.90
CA LYS A 23 3.94 7.11 -21.78
C LYS A 23 4.03 7.83 -23.12
N LYS A 24 4.42 7.14 -24.18
CA LYS A 24 4.44 7.68 -25.55
C LYS A 24 3.06 8.18 -25.99
N LYS A 25 1.99 7.42 -25.70
CA LYS A 25 0.62 7.86 -25.97
C LYS A 25 0.23 9.11 -25.18
N ALA A 26 0.72 9.25 -23.95
CA ALA A 26 0.52 10.47 -23.19
C ALA A 26 1.27 11.68 -23.79
N ASP A 27 2.49 11.47 -24.29
CA ASP A 27 3.27 12.50 -24.99
C ASP A 27 2.63 12.92 -26.33
N GLU A 28 1.94 11.99 -27.01
CA GLU A 28 1.09 12.26 -28.18
C GLU A 28 -0.25 12.96 -27.83
N GLY A 29 -0.53 13.22 -26.54
CA GLY A 29 -1.77 13.84 -26.07
C GLY A 29 -2.99 12.93 -26.08
N LYS A 30 -2.81 11.61 -26.24
CA LYS A 30 -3.92 10.62 -26.24
C LYS A 30 -4.36 10.21 -24.83
N LEU A 31 -3.54 10.48 -23.83
CA LEU A 31 -3.79 10.16 -22.43
C LEU A 31 -3.20 11.28 -21.55
N PRO A 32 -3.88 11.75 -20.50
CA PRO A 32 -3.25 12.67 -19.55
C PRO A 32 -1.97 12.09 -18.97
N ARG A 33 -0.90 12.89 -18.89
CA ARG A 33 0.42 12.44 -18.39
C ARG A 33 0.37 11.77 -17.03
N MET A 34 -0.51 12.24 -16.14
CA MET A 34 -0.69 11.66 -14.80
C MET A 34 -1.25 10.22 -14.81
N LEU A 35 -1.86 9.78 -15.91
CA LEU A 35 -2.43 8.45 -16.11
C LEU A 35 -1.52 7.50 -16.90
N ALA A 36 -0.32 7.95 -17.29
CA ALA A 36 0.56 7.18 -18.17
C ALA A 36 1.03 5.85 -17.57
N ALA A 37 1.00 5.68 -16.24
CA ALA A 37 1.32 4.43 -15.56
C ALA A 37 0.09 3.50 -15.51
N VAL A 38 -0.30 2.96 -16.67
CA VAL A 38 -1.45 2.07 -16.77
C VAL A 38 -1.07 0.63 -16.39
N ARG A 39 -1.74 0.05 -15.39
CA ARG A 39 -1.56 -1.35 -15.00
C ARG A 39 -2.89 -2.11 -15.08
N LEU A 40 -2.89 -3.20 -15.85
CA LEU A 40 -4.05 -4.04 -16.14
C LEU A 40 -3.85 -5.44 -15.54
N HIS A 41 -4.14 -5.59 -14.25
CA HIS A 41 -3.97 -6.84 -13.54
C HIS A 41 -5.08 -7.84 -13.85
N PRO A 42 -4.80 -9.16 -13.86
CA PRO A 42 -5.82 -10.17 -14.03
C PRO A 42 -6.76 -10.18 -12.82
N SER A 43 -8.01 -10.60 -13.03
CA SER A 43 -8.91 -10.95 -11.93
C SER A 43 -9.30 -12.43 -12.02
N VAL A 44 -9.97 -12.94 -10.98
CA VAL A 44 -10.49 -14.32 -10.94
C VAL A 44 -11.56 -14.59 -12.01
N ARG A 45 -12.12 -13.56 -12.64
CA ARG A 45 -13.15 -13.70 -13.69
C ARG A 45 -12.52 -13.52 -15.07
N PRO A 46 -12.63 -14.52 -15.97
CA PRO A 46 -12.14 -14.42 -17.34
C PRO A 46 -12.67 -13.16 -18.04
N GLY A 47 -11.78 -12.49 -18.80
CA GLY A 47 -12.10 -11.25 -19.51
C GLY A 47 -12.23 -10.00 -18.64
N CYS A 48 -12.13 -10.10 -17.32
CA CYS A 48 -12.11 -8.94 -16.42
C CYS A 48 -10.68 -8.54 -16.05
N ARG A 49 -10.48 -7.24 -15.79
CA ARG A 49 -9.20 -6.67 -15.38
C ARG A 49 -9.39 -5.73 -14.21
N GLN A 50 -8.43 -5.75 -13.29
CA GLN A 50 -8.28 -4.72 -12.27
C GLN A 50 -7.33 -3.66 -12.81
N VAL A 51 -7.73 -2.39 -12.73
CA VAL A 51 -6.95 -1.28 -13.28
C VAL A 51 -6.40 -0.45 -12.12
N ASN A 52 -5.08 -0.34 -12.04
CA ASN A 52 -4.39 0.47 -11.03
C ASN A 52 -3.63 1.60 -11.73
N THR A 53 -4.18 2.81 -11.71
CA THR A 53 -3.68 3.94 -12.53
C THR A 53 -4.13 5.30 -12.01
N THR A 54 -5.41 5.44 -11.68
CA THR A 54 -5.98 6.73 -11.27
C THR A 54 -5.37 7.22 -9.98
N GLN A 55 -5.02 8.50 -9.92
CA GLN A 55 -4.39 9.11 -8.76
C GLN A 55 -4.66 10.60 -8.70
N VAL A 56 -4.75 11.12 -7.48
CA VAL A 56 -4.78 12.54 -7.17
C VAL A 56 -3.87 12.75 -5.97
N ASN A 57 -2.95 13.70 -6.09
CA ASN A 57 -1.95 14.01 -5.07
C ASN A 57 -2.31 15.33 -4.36
N ARG A 58 -1.62 15.60 -3.24
CA ARG A 58 -1.78 16.84 -2.45
C ARG A 58 -3.21 17.06 -1.93
N VAL A 59 -3.90 15.98 -1.58
CA VAL A 59 -5.24 16.01 -1.00
C VAL A 59 -5.16 15.94 0.52
N ASP A 60 -5.72 16.93 1.20
CA ASP A 60 -5.93 16.84 2.66
C ASP A 60 -7.14 15.95 2.96
N ILE A 61 -6.88 14.71 3.36
CA ILE A 61 -7.91 13.72 3.69
C ILE A 61 -8.65 14.01 5.00
N THR A 62 -8.29 15.09 5.68
CA THR A 62 -8.93 15.53 6.92
C THR A 62 -9.98 16.60 6.66
N SER A 63 -10.06 17.04 5.39
CA SER A 63 -11.01 18.00 4.87
C SER A 63 -11.99 17.32 3.91
N VAL A 64 -13.27 17.31 4.27
CA VAL A 64 -14.35 16.71 3.45
C VAL A 64 -14.44 17.35 2.07
N SER A 65 -14.24 18.67 1.97
CA SER A 65 -14.27 19.36 0.68
C SER A 65 -13.11 18.95 -0.24
N SER A 66 -11.95 18.67 0.32
CA SER A 66 -10.78 18.18 -0.44
C SER A 66 -10.99 16.76 -0.96
N ILE A 67 -11.57 15.88 -0.13
CA ILE A 67 -11.92 14.51 -0.54
C ILE A 67 -12.95 14.53 -1.67
N PHE A 68 -13.99 15.38 -1.56
CA PHE A 68 -15.03 15.49 -2.58
C PHE A 68 -14.44 15.87 -3.96
N ALA A 69 -13.56 16.87 -3.99
CA ALA A 69 -12.87 17.26 -5.22
C ALA A 69 -12.01 16.11 -5.79
N ALA A 70 -11.30 15.38 -4.93
CA ALA A 70 -10.49 14.24 -5.34
C ALA A 70 -11.34 13.08 -5.90
N ASP A 71 -12.48 12.76 -5.27
CA ASP A 71 -13.42 11.74 -5.76
C ASP A 71 -13.92 12.07 -7.17
N LEU A 72 -14.30 13.33 -7.43
CA LEU A 72 -14.77 13.77 -8.75
C LEU A 72 -13.67 13.62 -9.81
N GLU A 73 -12.46 14.07 -9.50
CA GLU A 73 -11.31 13.98 -10.42
C GLU A 73 -10.97 12.51 -10.72
N LEU A 74 -10.91 11.64 -9.70
CA LEU A 74 -10.66 10.20 -9.89
C LEU A 74 -11.75 9.55 -10.76
N ARG A 75 -13.02 9.92 -10.58
CA ARG A 75 -14.14 9.42 -11.42
C ARG A 75 -13.98 9.89 -12.88
N GLN A 76 -13.54 11.12 -13.08
CA GLN A 76 -13.24 11.65 -14.42
C GLN A 76 -12.08 10.89 -15.08
N GLN A 77 -11.01 10.59 -14.33
CA GLN A 77 -9.88 9.82 -14.83
C GLN A 77 -10.28 8.42 -15.30
N ILE A 78 -11.20 7.74 -14.60
CA ILE A 78 -11.75 6.43 -15.04
C ILE A 78 -12.38 6.55 -16.43
N ARG A 79 -13.15 7.61 -16.70
CA ARG A 79 -13.78 7.85 -17.99
C ARG A 79 -12.73 8.06 -19.09
N LEU A 80 -11.74 8.93 -18.83
CA LEU A 80 -10.66 9.21 -19.76
C LEU A 80 -9.84 7.96 -20.09
N LEU A 81 -9.47 7.19 -19.07
CA LEU A 81 -8.72 5.94 -19.24
C LEU A 81 -9.53 4.89 -20.01
N THR A 82 -10.82 4.74 -19.71
CA THR A 82 -11.69 3.81 -20.44
C THR A 82 -11.80 4.17 -21.92
N GLN A 83 -11.95 5.45 -22.23
CA GLN A 83 -11.98 5.92 -23.61
C GLN A 83 -10.65 5.66 -24.32
N PHE A 84 -9.53 6.00 -23.67
CA PHE A 84 -8.19 5.72 -24.19
C PHE A 84 -7.98 4.24 -24.52
N LEU A 85 -8.36 3.32 -23.61
CA LEU A 85 -8.22 1.88 -23.83
C LEU A 85 -9.04 1.41 -25.04
N LYS A 86 -10.29 1.88 -25.19
CA LYS A 86 -11.14 1.51 -26.33
C LYS A 86 -10.58 1.96 -27.67
N GLU A 87 -10.02 3.16 -27.71
CA GLU A 87 -9.56 3.78 -28.96
C GLU A 87 -8.15 3.33 -29.36
N ASN A 88 -7.31 2.93 -28.39
CA ASN A 88 -5.88 2.76 -28.64
C ASN A 88 -5.32 1.38 -28.27
N LEU A 89 -5.99 0.58 -27.42
CA LEU A 89 -5.44 -0.69 -26.95
C LEU A 89 -6.13 -1.89 -27.62
N PRO A 90 -5.42 -2.67 -28.46
CA PRO A 90 -6.00 -3.84 -29.11
C PRO A 90 -6.59 -4.86 -28.14
N GLY A 91 -7.82 -5.28 -28.41
CA GLY A 91 -8.60 -6.21 -27.60
C GLY A 91 -9.39 -5.55 -26.45
N TYR A 92 -9.38 -4.22 -26.34
CA TYR A 92 -10.15 -3.45 -25.36
C TYR A 92 -11.23 -2.57 -26.00
N GLU A 93 -11.48 -2.69 -27.30
CA GLU A 93 -12.42 -1.85 -28.08
C GLU A 93 -13.83 -1.88 -27.48
N ASN A 94 -14.24 -3.04 -26.98
CA ASN A 94 -15.55 -3.27 -26.37
C ASN A 94 -15.50 -3.34 -24.83
N CYS A 95 -14.42 -2.89 -24.20
CA CYS A 95 -14.31 -2.93 -22.74
C CYS A 95 -15.37 -2.03 -22.07
N ARG A 96 -15.74 -2.35 -20.83
CA ARG A 96 -16.68 -1.56 -20.03
C ARG A 96 -16.27 -1.54 -18.58
N VAL A 97 -16.52 -0.43 -17.91
CA VAL A 97 -16.36 -0.33 -16.47
C VAL A 97 -17.47 -1.14 -15.81
N ILE A 98 -17.09 -2.15 -15.03
CA ILE A 98 -18.03 -2.99 -14.26
C ILE A 98 -18.18 -2.53 -12.82
N GLY A 99 -17.22 -1.73 -12.33
CA GLY A 99 -17.15 -1.28 -10.95
C GLY A 99 -15.88 -0.47 -10.71
N SER A 100 -15.82 0.18 -9.55
CA SER A 100 -14.66 0.94 -9.06
C SER A 100 -14.74 1.01 -7.53
N GLY A 101 -13.74 1.62 -6.89
CA GLY A 101 -13.80 1.91 -5.46
C GLY A 101 -15.05 2.71 -5.09
N THR A 102 -15.66 2.37 -3.96
CA THR A 102 -16.80 3.12 -3.39
C THR A 102 -16.33 4.45 -2.81
N THR A 103 -15.10 4.51 -2.32
CA THR A 103 -14.44 5.70 -1.76
C THR A 103 -13.03 5.88 -2.33
N THR A 104 -12.51 7.11 -2.25
CA THR A 104 -11.08 7.38 -2.51
C THR A 104 -10.20 6.56 -1.55
N GLY A 105 -9.28 5.78 -2.14
CA GLY A 105 -8.23 5.08 -1.39
C GLY A 105 -7.14 6.05 -0.95
N VAL A 106 -6.85 6.10 0.35
CA VAL A 106 -5.80 6.97 0.91
C VAL A 106 -4.50 6.18 1.05
N ARG A 107 -3.44 6.64 0.36
CA ARG A 107 -2.11 6.01 0.46
C ARG A 107 -1.40 6.38 1.77
N GLU A 108 -1.40 7.65 2.14
CA GLU A 108 -0.76 8.16 3.35
C GLU A 108 -1.53 9.32 3.96
N SER A 109 -1.47 9.44 5.28
CA SER A 109 -2.05 10.56 6.03
C SER A 109 -1.26 10.79 7.33
N ARG A 110 -1.92 10.92 8.47
CA ARG A 110 -1.27 11.08 9.77
C ARG A 110 -0.67 9.76 10.24
N ARG A 111 0.58 9.82 10.69
CA ARG A 111 1.31 8.72 11.34
C ARG A 111 1.71 9.18 12.73
N VAL A 112 1.72 8.27 13.69
CA VAL A 112 2.18 8.59 15.06
C VAL A 112 3.69 8.46 15.13
N MET A 113 4.29 9.20 16.06
CA MET A 113 5.61 8.85 16.59
C MET A 113 5.38 7.85 17.70
N GLY A 114 5.94 6.66 17.58
CA GLY A 114 5.88 5.61 18.58
C GLY A 114 7.19 5.46 19.35
N ASP A 115 7.23 4.47 20.25
CA ASP A 115 8.44 4.13 21.00
C ASP A 115 9.58 3.61 20.12
N TYR A 116 9.25 3.13 18.92
CA TYR A 116 10.20 2.80 17.87
C TYR A 116 9.74 3.39 16.54
N VAL A 117 10.67 3.94 15.76
CA VAL A 117 10.40 4.45 14.41
C VAL A 117 11.24 3.61 13.45
N ILE A 118 10.62 2.62 12.81
CA ILE A 118 11.31 1.80 11.81
C ILE A 118 11.60 2.60 10.54
N ASP A 119 12.79 2.44 9.97
CA ASP A 119 13.16 3.07 8.71
C ASP A 119 13.27 2.10 7.53
N ALA A 120 13.45 2.66 6.33
CA ALA A 120 13.48 1.88 5.10
C ALA A 120 14.77 1.09 4.92
N ASP A 121 15.87 1.57 5.50
CA ASP A 121 17.19 0.97 5.34
C ASP A 121 17.31 -0.26 6.25
N GLU A 122 16.80 -0.19 7.47
CA GLU A 122 16.64 -1.34 8.37
C GLU A 122 15.81 -2.46 7.72
N MET A 123 14.70 -2.09 7.07
CA MET A 123 13.85 -3.05 6.34
C MET A 123 14.56 -3.62 5.11
N ALA A 124 15.39 -2.82 4.42
CA ALA A 124 16.21 -3.30 3.32
C ALA A 124 17.21 -4.37 3.77
N GLU A 125 17.75 -4.21 4.98
CA GLU A 125 18.66 -5.17 5.61
C GLU A 125 17.96 -6.39 6.20
N GLY A 126 16.63 -6.35 6.35
CA GLY A 126 15.81 -7.46 6.85
C GLY A 126 15.78 -7.54 8.37
N CYS A 127 15.75 -6.38 9.05
CA CYS A 127 15.78 -6.24 10.51
C CYS A 127 14.88 -7.25 11.24
N ARG A 128 15.40 -7.75 12.37
CA ARG A 128 14.76 -8.72 13.27
C ARG A 128 14.72 -8.14 14.67
N PHE A 129 13.64 -8.41 15.41
CA PHE A 129 13.45 -7.83 16.73
C PHE A 129 13.03 -8.88 17.76
N ALA A 130 13.56 -8.77 18.98
CA ALA A 130 13.14 -9.63 20.09
C ALA A 130 11.65 -9.43 20.43
N ASP A 131 11.13 -8.22 20.24
CA ASP A 131 9.73 -7.86 20.45
C ASP A 131 8.90 -7.88 19.15
N VAL A 132 9.25 -8.73 18.17
CA VAL A 132 8.49 -8.91 16.93
C VAL A 132 7.05 -9.32 17.18
N VAL A 133 6.12 -8.72 16.44
CA VAL A 133 4.71 -9.12 16.41
C VAL A 133 4.13 -9.21 14.99
N VAL A 134 4.87 -8.71 14.00
CA VAL A 134 4.64 -9.01 12.57
C VAL A 134 5.95 -9.48 12.00
N HIS A 135 6.00 -10.74 11.58
CA HIS A 135 7.23 -11.40 11.14
C HIS A 135 7.28 -11.56 9.62
N LYS A 136 8.49 -11.45 9.04
CA LYS A 136 8.75 -11.63 7.60
C LYS A 136 7.80 -10.83 6.68
N ALA A 137 7.44 -9.63 7.11
CA ALA A 137 6.79 -8.66 6.24
C ALA A 137 7.69 -8.40 5.02
N LEU A 138 7.10 -8.39 3.82
CA LEU A 138 7.86 -8.27 2.59
C LEU A 138 7.09 -7.46 1.55
N PHE A 139 7.62 -6.27 1.27
CA PHE A 139 7.21 -5.45 0.15
C PHE A 139 8.35 -4.49 -0.26
N ILE A 140 8.33 -4.04 -1.51
CA ILE A 140 9.27 -2.99 -1.97
C ILE A 140 8.89 -1.63 -1.39
N VAL A 141 9.80 -0.65 -1.47
CA VAL A 141 9.46 0.75 -1.20
C VAL A 141 8.73 1.33 -2.42
N ASP A 142 7.39 1.43 -2.37
CA ASP A 142 6.52 1.89 -3.48
C ASP A 142 6.00 3.32 -3.25
N ILE A 143 6.82 4.32 -3.57
CA ILE A 143 6.47 5.75 -3.46
C ILE A 143 6.04 6.27 -4.83
N HIS A 144 4.81 6.74 -4.94
CA HIS A 144 4.26 7.25 -6.20
C HIS A 144 4.69 8.68 -6.44
N ASN A 145 4.98 9.02 -7.71
CA ASN A 145 5.41 10.34 -8.10
C ASN A 145 4.28 11.38 -7.85
N PRO A 146 4.48 12.37 -6.97
CA PRO A 146 3.45 13.36 -6.68
C PRO A 146 3.14 14.27 -7.88
N ASP A 147 4.09 14.42 -8.80
CA ASP A 147 4.01 15.33 -9.94
C ASP A 147 3.64 14.62 -11.26
N GLY A 148 3.42 13.31 -11.25
CA GLY A 148 3.13 12.58 -12.48
C GLY A 148 2.92 11.08 -12.30
N ALA A 149 2.98 10.36 -13.41
CA ALA A 149 2.86 8.91 -13.41
C ALA A 149 4.15 8.23 -12.93
N GLY A 150 4.00 7.03 -12.34
CA GLY A 150 5.11 6.15 -11.99
C GLY A 150 5.68 6.35 -10.57
N GLN A 151 6.88 5.82 -10.35
CA GLN A 151 7.60 5.92 -9.08
C GLN A 151 8.19 7.33 -8.89
N ALA A 152 8.24 7.80 -7.64
CA ALA A 152 8.94 9.02 -7.26
C ALA A 152 10.46 8.87 -7.34
N GLU A 153 10.96 7.65 -7.16
CA GLU A 153 12.39 7.34 -7.17
C GLU A 153 12.81 6.66 -8.48
N PRO A 154 14.04 6.93 -8.97
CA PRO A 154 14.55 6.33 -10.20
C PRO A 154 14.82 4.83 -10.06
N THR A 155 15.08 4.36 -8.84
CA THR A 155 15.42 2.98 -8.52
C THR A 155 14.55 2.47 -7.39
N ILE A 156 14.00 1.28 -7.56
CA ILE A 156 13.20 0.63 -6.53
C ILE A 156 14.14 0.10 -5.44
N GLN A 157 13.89 0.49 -4.19
CA GLN A 157 14.50 -0.13 -3.03
C GLN A 157 13.75 -1.42 -2.70
N TYR A 158 14.46 -2.54 -2.84
CA TYR A 158 13.97 -3.85 -2.43
C TYR A 158 14.20 -4.05 -0.94
N CYS A 159 13.24 -4.72 -0.28
CA CYS A 159 13.41 -5.16 1.09
C CYS A 159 13.66 -6.67 1.15
N LYS A 160 14.51 -7.10 2.07
CA LYS A 160 14.48 -8.49 2.55
C LYS A 160 13.24 -8.66 3.43
N PRO A 161 12.76 -9.90 3.70
CA PRO A 161 11.75 -10.09 4.73
C PRO A 161 12.20 -9.41 6.02
N TYR A 162 11.36 -8.58 6.63
CA TYR A 162 11.65 -7.77 7.81
C TYR A 162 10.58 -7.95 8.88
N ASP A 163 10.92 -7.61 10.12
CA ASP A 163 9.99 -7.64 11.25
C ASP A 163 9.46 -6.25 11.58
N LEU A 164 8.26 -6.19 12.15
CA LEU A 164 7.77 -5.00 12.85
C LEU A 164 7.70 -5.28 14.36
N PRO A 165 8.45 -4.53 15.19
CA PRO A 165 8.45 -4.70 16.64
C PRO A 165 7.19 -4.11 17.27
N TYR A 166 6.79 -4.64 18.43
CA TYR A 166 5.62 -4.20 19.19
C TYR A 166 5.64 -2.69 19.49
N ARG A 167 6.85 -2.15 19.71
CA ARG A 167 7.06 -0.72 19.98
C ARG A 167 6.68 0.22 18.83
N CYS A 168 6.55 -0.25 17.59
CA CYS A 168 6.04 0.55 16.47
C CYS A 168 4.55 0.90 16.62
N PHE A 169 3.81 0.12 17.43
CA PHE A 169 2.36 0.22 17.60
C PHE A 169 1.96 1.02 18.84
N LEU A 170 2.94 1.43 19.67
CA LEU A 170 2.75 2.18 20.90
C LEU A 170 3.04 3.67 20.66
N PRO A 171 2.04 4.57 20.64
CA PRO A 171 2.28 6.01 20.49
C PRO A 171 3.14 6.56 21.64
N LEU A 172 4.11 7.40 21.32
CA LEU A 172 5.06 7.94 22.28
C LEU A 172 4.36 8.85 23.29
N GLY A 173 4.61 8.61 24.58
CA GLY A 173 4.07 9.44 25.67
C GLY A 173 2.57 9.32 25.91
N LEU A 174 1.89 8.33 25.32
CA LEU A 174 0.47 8.07 25.51
C LEU A 174 0.23 6.64 25.98
N GLU A 175 -0.50 6.50 27.08
CA GLU A 175 -0.90 5.21 27.65
C GLU A 175 -2.29 4.79 27.16
N GLY A 176 -2.57 3.48 27.19
CA GLY A 176 -3.89 2.94 26.87
C GLY A 176 -4.32 3.02 25.40
N LEU A 177 -3.43 3.45 24.50
CA LEU A 177 -3.69 3.50 23.06
C LEU A 177 -2.71 2.60 22.30
N LEU A 178 -3.24 1.84 21.35
CA LEU A 178 -2.48 1.16 20.31
C LEU A 178 -2.92 1.68 18.94
N VAL A 179 -1.99 1.66 17.98
CA VAL A 179 -2.27 1.98 16.57
C VAL A 179 -1.88 0.79 15.69
N ALA A 180 -2.58 0.60 14.57
CA ALA A 180 -2.29 -0.45 13.60
C ALA A 180 -2.56 0.04 12.17
N GLY A 181 -1.87 -0.54 11.19
CA GLY A 181 -2.02 -0.19 9.77
C GLY A 181 -1.25 1.07 9.38
N ARG A 182 -1.86 1.93 8.55
CA ARG A 182 -1.16 3.09 7.95
C ARG A 182 -0.63 4.12 8.96
N CYS A 183 -1.22 4.19 10.15
CA CYS A 183 -0.90 5.20 11.15
C CYS A 183 0.25 4.81 12.10
N ILE A 184 0.83 3.61 11.97
CA ILE A 184 1.92 3.15 12.84
C ILE A 184 3.19 3.99 12.70
N SER A 185 4.07 3.85 13.69
CA SER A 185 5.35 4.53 13.74
C SER A 185 6.35 3.94 12.76
N GLY A 186 6.90 4.80 11.91
CA GLY A 186 7.90 4.48 10.90
C GLY A 186 8.31 5.74 10.15
N THR A 187 9.27 5.66 9.23
CA THR A 187 9.56 6.80 8.34
C THR A 187 8.59 6.86 7.16
N HIS A 188 8.55 7.99 6.44
CA HIS A 188 7.75 8.11 5.21
C HIS A 188 8.13 7.05 4.18
N ARG A 189 9.44 6.82 4.00
CA ARG A 189 9.96 5.77 3.10
C ARG A 189 9.54 4.39 3.58
N ALA A 190 9.67 4.11 4.88
CA ALA A 190 9.32 2.80 5.41
C ALA A 190 7.83 2.47 5.23
N HIS A 191 6.99 3.46 5.47
CA HIS A 191 5.55 3.38 5.29
C HIS A 191 5.16 2.94 3.88
N ALA A 192 5.93 3.32 2.85
CA ALA A 192 5.68 2.90 1.48
C ALA A 192 5.85 1.39 1.23
N SER A 193 6.53 0.66 2.14
CA SER A 193 6.62 -0.80 2.12
C SER A 193 5.55 -1.46 2.99
N TYR A 194 5.49 -1.13 4.28
CA TYR A 194 4.67 -1.90 5.22
C TYR A 194 3.15 -1.64 5.13
N ARG A 195 2.70 -0.59 4.43
CA ARG A 195 1.27 -0.20 4.37
C ARG A 195 0.38 -1.06 3.47
N VAL A 196 0.93 -2.11 2.85
CA VAL A 196 0.14 -3.01 1.99
C VAL A 196 -0.80 -3.88 2.82
N MET A 197 -1.89 -4.33 2.18
CA MET A 197 -3.03 -4.94 2.88
C MET A 197 -2.66 -6.16 3.70
N SER A 198 -1.82 -7.07 3.17
CA SER A 198 -1.39 -8.28 3.90
C SER A 198 -0.66 -7.94 5.19
N ILE A 199 0.30 -7.02 5.13
CA ILE A 199 1.06 -6.59 6.31
C ILE A 199 0.13 -5.87 7.29
N CYS A 200 -0.75 -4.97 6.81
CA CYS A 200 -1.73 -4.30 7.68
C CYS A 200 -2.71 -5.26 8.36
N MET A 201 -3.09 -6.37 7.72
CA MET A 201 -3.92 -7.41 8.36
C MET A 201 -3.15 -8.07 9.52
N ALA A 202 -1.89 -8.44 9.31
CA ALA A 202 -1.04 -8.98 10.37
C ALA A 202 -0.84 -8.00 11.54
N MET A 203 -0.64 -6.70 11.25
CA MET A 203 -0.60 -5.65 12.28
C MET A 203 -1.90 -5.61 13.09
N GLY A 204 -3.05 -5.67 12.41
CA GLY A 204 -4.36 -5.62 13.04
C GLY A 204 -4.62 -6.81 13.95
N GLU A 205 -4.22 -8.01 13.55
CA GLU A 205 -4.29 -9.22 14.36
C GLU A 205 -3.43 -9.10 15.62
N ALA A 206 -2.15 -8.76 15.46
CA ALA A 206 -1.21 -8.59 16.56
C ALA A 206 -1.68 -7.55 17.59
N VAL A 207 -2.05 -6.36 17.12
CA VAL A 207 -2.50 -5.26 17.97
C VAL A 207 -3.86 -5.54 18.61
N GLY A 208 -4.77 -6.20 17.89
CA GLY A 208 -6.08 -6.59 18.42
C GLY A 208 -5.95 -7.60 19.58
N ILE A 209 -5.08 -8.60 19.43
CA ILE A 209 -4.77 -9.57 20.49
C ILE A 209 -4.12 -8.86 21.67
N ALA A 210 -3.14 -7.98 21.43
CA ALA A 210 -2.48 -7.22 22.47
C ALA A 210 -3.46 -6.35 23.27
N ALA A 211 -4.40 -5.69 22.60
CA ALA A 211 -5.44 -4.89 23.24
C ALA A 211 -6.36 -5.76 24.13
N ALA A 212 -6.80 -6.91 23.62
CA ALA A 212 -7.63 -7.85 24.38
C ALA A 212 -6.90 -8.40 25.60
N MET A 213 -5.63 -8.77 25.46
CA MET A 213 -4.79 -9.24 26.56
C MET A 213 -4.60 -8.14 27.61
N SER A 214 -4.25 -6.92 27.19
CA SER A 214 -4.09 -5.77 28.09
C SER A 214 -5.34 -5.52 28.93
N ALA A 215 -6.52 -5.54 28.29
CA ALA A 215 -7.79 -5.38 28.98
C ALA A 215 -8.07 -6.52 29.99
N SER A 216 -7.79 -7.77 29.61
CA SER A 216 -8.01 -8.95 30.46
C SER A 216 -7.06 -9.05 31.66
N GLN A 217 -5.83 -8.56 31.50
CA GLN A 217 -4.79 -8.58 32.54
C GLN A 217 -4.78 -7.29 33.37
N HIS A 218 -5.70 -6.36 33.08
CA HIS A 218 -5.79 -5.06 33.73
C HIS A 218 -4.47 -4.26 33.69
N CYS A 219 -3.74 -4.33 32.57
CA CYS A 219 -2.52 -3.57 32.33
C CYS A 219 -2.67 -2.64 31.12
N THR A 220 -1.78 -1.65 31.00
CA THR A 220 -1.73 -0.82 29.77
C THR A 220 -1.02 -1.59 28.66
N PRO A 221 -1.24 -1.25 27.37
CA PRO A 221 -0.51 -1.87 26.27
C PRO A 221 1.01 -1.83 26.45
N ARG A 222 1.55 -0.76 27.03
CA ARG A 222 2.99 -0.64 27.28
C ARG A 222 3.50 -1.53 28.41
N ALA A 223 2.63 -1.85 29.37
CA ALA A 223 2.93 -2.76 30.47
C ALA A 223 2.65 -4.24 30.14
N LEU A 224 2.13 -4.52 28.94
CA LEU A 224 1.88 -5.88 28.50
C LEU A 224 3.20 -6.64 28.29
N ASP A 225 3.27 -7.87 28.80
CA ASP A 225 4.38 -8.77 28.52
C ASP A 225 4.32 -9.21 27.04
N VAL A 226 5.27 -8.72 26.24
CA VAL A 226 5.34 -9.04 24.81
C VAL A 226 5.63 -10.53 24.58
N GLY A 227 6.34 -11.20 25.48
CA GLY A 227 6.59 -12.64 25.38
C GLY A 227 5.29 -13.45 25.51
N GLU A 228 4.38 -13.04 26.38
CA GLU A 228 3.05 -13.67 26.48
C GLU A 228 2.20 -13.39 25.24
N LEU A 229 2.30 -12.18 24.66
CA LEU A 229 1.64 -11.85 23.39
C LEU A 229 2.17 -12.72 22.25
N GLN A 230 3.49 -12.91 22.16
CA GLN A 230 4.13 -13.73 21.14
C GLN A 230 3.69 -15.20 21.26
N LYS A 231 3.71 -15.78 22.47
CA LYS A 231 3.16 -17.13 22.72
C LYS A 231 1.70 -17.24 22.29
N ARG A 232 0.90 -16.19 22.54
CA ARG A 232 -0.50 -16.17 22.13
C ARG A 232 -0.64 -16.19 20.61
N LEU A 233 0.13 -15.39 19.89
CA LEU A 233 0.17 -15.38 18.43
C LEU A 233 0.60 -16.74 17.87
N GLU A 234 1.65 -17.35 18.41
CA GLU A 234 2.11 -18.69 18.03
C GLU A 234 1.05 -19.77 18.27
N SER A 235 0.30 -19.67 19.38
CA SER A 235 -0.81 -20.59 19.66
C SER A 235 -1.95 -20.54 18.63
N LEU A 236 -2.04 -19.45 17.86
CA LEU A 236 -2.99 -19.25 16.77
C LEU A 236 -2.39 -19.62 15.39
N GLY A 237 -1.14 -20.10 15.35
CA GLY A 237 -0.45 -20.52 14.14
C GLY A 237 0.39 -19.44 13.47
N VAL A 238 0.65 -18.31 14.14
CA VAL A 238 1.55 -17.27 13.63
C VAL A 238 3.00 -17.67 13.88
N GLU A 239 3.82 -17.71 12.84
CA GLU A 239 5.28 -17.90 12.95
C GLU A 239 5.94 -16.53 13.22
N LEU A 240 6.67 -16.41 14.33
CA LEU A 240 7.34 -15.16 14.73
C LEU A 240 8.86 -15.20 14.69
N PHE A 241 9.44 -16.40 14.60
CA PHE A 241 10.89 -16.63 14.62
C PHE A 241 11.23 -17.78 13.66
N ASP A 242 12.48 -17.78 13.19
CA ASP A 242 13.08 -18.84 12.35
C ASP A 242 13.54 -20.06 13.18
#